data_AF-A0A194UN64-F1
#
_entry.id   AF-A0A194UN64-F1
#
_cell.length_a   1.000
_cell.length_b   1.000
_cell.length_c   1.000
_cell.angle_alpha   90.00
_cell.angle_beta   90.00
_cell.angle_gamma   90.00
#
_symmetry.space_group_name_H-M   'P 1'
#
loop_
_entity.id
_entity.type
_entity.pdbx_description
1 polymer ?
#
loop_
_entity_poly.entity_id
_entity_poly.type
_entity_poly.pdbx_seq_one_letter_code
_entity_poly.pdbx_strand_id
1 'polypeptide(L)'
;MVENRNGALGISPAPSPSPLPSPSRPLQTTPKTFSMEDLHFFQHFLFQAYPPMPLGNELLWKDMAAMSHSFDFLVHAMLGAAASHLSLISSGDYVRQALAHRVASIQALNSALSKPAGSASEADARFATVFLLYHQSCYMPDGMYDFISMLRGCYLVADISGQTWSPSLELQSHQTEVTFRNAGDNDDAHTLLDRTYVEGFLDSMQRLAPLCTTTEEVKYHTAIINAVKRAALSAVDAYIELGGLYILLGSASASEFHVFADPSNHVGQLLLAHFFLIECVVQASVLKPIKGSTPRRWDVTAIWVKVIAQTLPVEYREYIRWPMDVAEMMLLDDEWLLPKGTQMDIPEDWKTLLLLNSHRCSGLRHQWKLMTEKAEGRGLITHDGSKPNIAIARSEHSEAVDCMDPTLLL
;
A
#
# COMPACT_ATOMS: atom_id res chain seq x y z
N MET A 1 -73.67 14.35 53.72
CA MET A 1 -73.79 13.98 52.30
C MET A 1 -72.43 14.19 51.67
N VAL A 2 -71.67 13.10 51.56
CA VAL A 2 -70.35 13.04 50.92
C VAL A 2 -70.61 12.56 49.51
N GLU A 3 -70.22 13.32 48.49
CA GLU A 3 -70.38 12.90 47.10
C GLU A 3 -69.09 13.12 46.30
N ASN A 4 -68.74 12.05 45.60
CA ASN A 4 -67.57 11.81 44.76
C ASN A 4 -67.35 12.87 43.68
N ARG A 5 -66.09 13.26 43.47
CA ARG A 5 -65.52 13.44 42.13
C ARG A 5 -64.08 12.93 42.09
N ASN A 6 -63.94 11.68 41.64
CA ASN A 6 -62.70 11.12 41.11
C ASN A 6 -62.37 11.80 39.78
N GLY A 7 -61.26 12.54 39.73
CA GLY A 7 -60.60 12.99 38.50
C GLY A 7 -59.23 12.32 38.40
N ALA A 8 -59.11 11.35 37.50
CA ALA A 8 -57.89 10.61 37.24
C ALA A 8 -56.82 11.51 36.60
N LEU A 9 -55.68 11.69 37.27
CA LEU A 9 -54.44 12.13 36.65
C LEU A 9 -53.66 10.87 36.25
N GLY A 10 -53.63 10.60 34.95
CA GLY A 10 -52.85 9.50 34.37
C GLY A 10 -51.36 9.72 34.62
N ILE A 11 -50.73 8.78 35.30
CA ILE A 11 -49.28 8.71 35.49
C ILE A 11 -48.72 8.08 34.20
N SER A 12 -48.03 8.86 33.36
CA SER A 12 -47.25 8.31 32.26
C SER A 12 -46.12 7.43 32.81
N PRO A 13 -45.89 6.22 32.29
CA PRO A 13 -44.78 5.39 32.72
C PRO A 13 -43.46 6.00 32.23
N ALA A 14 -42.44 5.93 33.10
CA ALA A 14 -41.08 6.32 32.77
C ALA A 14 -40.55 5.49 31.58
N PRO A 15 -39.72 6.09 30.69
CA PRO A 15 -39.14 5.36 29.58
C PRO A 15 -38.19 4.27 30.10
N SER A 16 -38.41 3.04 29.63
CA SER A 16 -37.57 1.89 29.92
C SER A 16 -36.12 2.16 29.53
N PRO A 17 -35.12 1.74 30.34
CA PRO A 17 -33.72 1.88 29.95
C PRO A 17 -33.45 1.06 28.69
N SER A 18 -32.81 1.68 27.70
CA SER A 18 -32.38 1.04 26.46
C SER A 18 -31.46 -0.15 26.77
N PRO A 19 -31.64 -1.31 26.11
CA PRO A 19 -30.79 -2.47 26.36
C PRO A 19 -29.35 -2.16 25.92
N LEU A 20 -28.39 -2.47 26.79
CA LEU A 20 -26.95 -2.43 26.48
C LEU A 20 -26.66 -3.34 25.28
N PRO A 21 -25.78 -2.95 24.34
CA PRO A 21 -25.39 -3.82 23.24
C PRO A 21 -24.63 -5.02 23.80
N SER A 22 -25.23 -6.20 23.68
CA SER A 22 -24.58 -7.47 24.02
C SER A 22 -23.78 -7.95 22.80
N PRO A 23 -22.45 -8.08 22.83
CA PRO A 23 -21.71 -8.72 21.76
C PRO A 23 -21.56 -10.21 22.07
N SER A 24 -22.67 -10.94 22.17
CA SER A 24 -22.61 -12.40 22.30
C SER A 24 -22.62 -13.00 20.90
N ARG A 25 -21.55 -12.79 20.13
CA ARG A 25 -21.35 -13.54 18.88
C ARG A 25 -21.16 -15.01 19.28
N PRO A 26 -21.85 -15.98 18.64
CA PRO A 26 -21.66 -17.38 18.95
C PRO A 26 -20.18 -17.74 18.75
N LEU A 27 -19.58 -18.38 19.76
CA LEU A 27 -18.24 -18.95 19.67
C LEU A 27 -18.20 -19.83 18.40
N GLN A 28 -17.19 -19.65 17.55
CA GLN A 28 -16.98 -20.50 16.38
C GLN A 28 -17.02 -21.97 16.85
N THR A 29 -17.89 -22.77 16.22
CA THR A 29 -18.12 -24.17 16.59
C THR A 29 -16.96 -25.09 16.20
N THR A 30 -16.02 -24.59 15.40
CA THR A 30 -14.78 -25.28 15.04
C THR A 30 -13.63 -24.66 15.83
N PRO A 31 -12.95 -25.41 16.73
CA PRO A 31 -11.80 -24.88 17.45
C PRO A 31 -10.70 -24.53 16.46
N LYS A 32 -10.37 -23.24 16.37
CA LYS A 32 -9.09 -22.81 15.82
C LYS A 32 -8.09 -22.80 16.96
N THR A 33 -7.15 -23.73 16.93
CA THR A 33 -6.06 -23.78 17.91
C THR A 33 -5.03 -22.72 17.57
N PHE A 34 -5.00 -21.64 18.35
CA PHE A 34 -3.86 -20.74 18.43
C PHE A 34 -2.90 -21.23 19.51
N SER A 35 -1.61 -21.11 19.24
CA SER A 35 -0.53 -21.53 20.14
C SER A 35 -0.13 -20.40 21.11
N MET A 36 0.72 -20.73 22.10
CA MET A 36 1.38 -19.70 22.91
C MET A 36 2.34 -18.82 22.08
N GLU A 37 2.91 -19.37 20.99
CA GLU A 37 3.70 -18.57 20.04
C GLU A 37 2.82 -17.53 19.34
N ASP A 38 1.59 -17.89 18.99
CA ASP A 38 0.66 -16.96 18.32
C ASP A 38 0.28 -15.80 19.25
N LEU A 39 0.10 -16.06 20.55
CA LEU A 39 -0.09 -14.99 21.54
C LEU A 39 1.13 -14.06 21.64
N HIS A 40 2.34 -14.63 21.53
CA HIS A 40 3.57 -13.84 21.50
C HIS A 40 3.68 -13.01 20.21
N PHE A 41 3.37 -13.58 19.04
CA PHE A 41 3.34 -12.83 17.78
C PHE A 41 2.30 -11.71 17.80
N PHE A 42 1.10 -11.97 18.34
CA PHE A 42 0.06 -10.95 18.46
C PHE A 42 0.48 -9.81 19.41
N GLN A 43 1.10 -10.14 20.54
CA GLN A 43 1.68 -9.13 21.43
C GLN A 43 2.78 -8.34 20.71
N HIS A 44 3.69 -9.01 20.01
CA HIS A 44 4.77 -8.36 19.25
C HIS A 44 4.22 -7.41 18.16
N PHE A 45 3.14 -7.82 17.47
CA PHE A 45 2.42 -6.96 16.53
C PHE A 45 1.96 -5.65 17.16
N LEU A 46 1.26 -5.74 18.30
CA LEU A 46 0.67 -4.58 18.98
C LEU A 46 1.68 -3.52 19.41
N PHE A 47 2.92 -3.93 19.69
CA PHE A 47 3.93 -3.04 20.27
C PHE A 47 5.07 -2.68 19.33
N GLN A 48 5.38 -3.52 18.32
CA GLN A 48 6.61 -3.37 17.54
C GLN A 48 6.46 -3.67 16.05
N ALA A 49 5.63 -4.63 15.65
CA ALA A 49 5.56 -5.11 14.26
C ALA A 49 4.34 -4.61 13.46
N TYR A 50 3.60 -3.63 13.96
CA TYR A 50 2.59 -2.95 13.15
C TYR A 50 3.30 -2.07 12.09
N PRO A 51 2.73 -1.94 10.88
CA PRO A 51 3.35 -1.10 9.85
C PRO A 51 3.49 0.37 10.29
N PRO A 52 4.57 1.07 9.91
CA PRO A 52 4.74 2.50 10.24
C PRO A 52 3.69 3.40 9.60
N MET A 53 3.00 2.85 8.60
CA MET A 53 2.12 3.55 7.68
C MET A 53 0.66 3.18 7.96
N PRO A 54 -0.28 4.12 7.87
CA PRO A 54 -0.08 5.56 7.66
C PRO A 54 0.51 6.26 8.90
N LEU A 55 1.42 7.21 8.67
CA LEU A 55 2.03 8.00 9.76
C LEU A 55 0.98 8.75 10.59
N GLY A 56 1.22 8.83 11.90
CA GLY A 56 0.37 9.57 12.83
C GLY A 56 -0.91 8.83 13.22
N ASN A 57 -1.11 7.60 12.73
CA ASN A 57 -2.32 6.83 12.99
C ASN A 57 -2.03 5.46 13.66
N GLU A 58 -1.25 5.47 14.75
CA GLU A 58 -1.01 4.25 15.55
C GLU A 58 -2.30 3.64 16.12
N LEU A 59 -3.32 4.48 16.33
CA LEU A 59 -4.64 4.04 16.80
C LEU A 59 -5.34 3.16 15.77
N LEU A 60 -5.18 3.43 14.47
CA LEU A 60 -5.71 2.57 13.40
C LEU A 60 -5.27 1.12 13.56
N TRP A 61 -3.96 0.88 13.76
CA TRP A 61 -3.46 -0.49 13.90
C TRP A 61 -3.96 -1.18 15.17
N LYS A 62 -4.21 -0.41 16.24
CA LYS A 62 -4.86 -0.91 17.46
C LYS A 62 -6.32 -1.27 17.22
N ASP A 63 -7.05 -0.45 16.48
CA ASP A 63 -8.44 -0.72 16.10
C ASP A 63 -8.54 -1.95 15.17
N MET A 64 -7.63 -2.06 14.19
CA MET A 64 -7.51 -3.24 13.33
C MET A 64 -7.21 -4.49 14.16
N ALA A 65 -6.27 -4.41 15.10
CA ALA A 65 -5.96 -5.53 15.99
C ALA A 65 -7.15 -5.90 16.89
N ALA A 66 -7.89 -4.90 17.38
CA ALA A 66 -9.10 -5.13 18.18
C ALA A 66 -10.20 -5.85 17.38
N MET A 67 -10.37 -5.56 16.09
CA MET A 67 -11.36 -6.26 15.24
C MET A 67 -10.87 -7.60 14.66
N SER A 68 -9.57 -7.90 14.74
CA SER A 68 -8.99 -9.12 14.15
C SER A 68 -9.64 -10.43 14.64
N HIS A 69 -10.16 -10.46 15.87
CA HIS A 69 -10.92 -11.60 16.41
C HIS A 69 -12.16 -11.97 15.59
N SER A 70 -12.66 -11.05 14.77
CA SER A 70 -13.84 -11.23 13.93
C SER A 70 -13.52 -11.68 12.50
N PHE A 71 -12.25 -11.66 12.09
CA PHE A 71 -11.81 -11.89 10.71
C PHE A 71 -10.54 -12.75 10.65
N ASP A 72 -10.70 -14.01 10.26
CA ASP A 72 -9.62 -15.00 10.18
C ASP A 72 -8.44 -14.57 9.31
N PHE A 73 -8.76 -13.96 8.17
CA PHE A 73 -7.75 -13.49 7.23
C PHE A 73 -6.87 -12.38 7.85
N LEU A 74 -7.45 -11.53 8.70
CA LEU A 74 -6.76 -10.39 9.33
C LEU A 74 -5.86 -10.84 10.48
N VAL A 75 -6.37 -11.68 11.40
CA VAL A 75 -5.54 -12.19 12.51
C VAL A 75 -4.35 -12.97 11.98
N HIS A 76 -4.53 -13.81 10.94
CA HIS A 76 -3.41 -14.52 10.33
C HIS A 76 -2.41 -13.58 9.64
N ALA A 77 -2.84 -12.50 8.98
CA ALA A 77 -1.91 -11.53 8.41
C ALA A 77 -1.08 -10.84 9.49
N MET A 78 -1.70 -10.46 10.63
CA MET A 78 -0.99 -9.84 11.76
C MET A 78 0.06 -10.78 12.36
N LEU A 79 -0.32 -12.04 12.61
CA LEU A 79 0.59 -13.05 13.15
C LEU A 79 1.75 -13.34 12.18
N GLY A 80 1.45 -13.44 10.89
CA GLY A 80 2.46 -13.65 9.84
C GLY A 80 3.47 -12.50 9.77
N ALA A 81 2.97 -11.25 9.73
CA ALA A 81 3.82 -10.06 9.72
C ALA A 81 4.69 -9.96 10.98
N ALA A 82 4.13 -10.22 12.16
CA ALA A 82 4.86 -10.17 13.41
C ALA A 82 5.91 -11.28 13.53
N ALA A 83 5.60 -12.51 13.11
CA ALA A 83 6.57 -13.61 13.07
C ALA A 83 7.72 -13.32 12.08
N SER A 84 7.43 -12.75 10.91
CA SER A 84 8.46 -12.29 9.95
C SER A 84 9.35 -11.22 10.57
N HIS A 85 8.76 -10.19 11.17
CA HIS A 85 9.51 -9.13 11.84
C HIS A 85 10.38 -9.69 12.98
N LEU A 86 9.82 -10.55 13.82
CA LEU A 86 10.52 -11.12 14.97
C LEU A 86 11.71 -12.00 14.55
N SER A 87 11.59 -12.73 13.43
CA SER A 87 12.67 -13.53 12.84
C SER A 87 13.87 -12.67 12.41
N LEU A 88 13.64 -11.39 12.08
CA LEU A 88 14.68 -10.46 11.64
C LEU A 88 15.43 -9.77 12.78
N ILE A 89 14.78 -9.60 13.94
CA ILE A 89 15.32 -8.81 15.07
C ILE A 89 15.70 -9.64 16.28
N SER A 90 15.28 -10.90 16.36
CA SER A 90 15.56 -11.80 17.48
C SER A 90 16.43 -12.98 17.02
N SER A 91 16.90 -13.78 17.99
CA SER A 91 17.62 -15.03 17.69
C SER A 91 16.69 -16.18 17.31
N GLY A 92 15.37 -15.98 17.33
CA GLY A 92 14.38 -17.01 16.98
C GLY A 92 14.18 -17.11 15.46
N ASP A 93 14.05 -18.33 14.95
CA ASP A 93 13.65 -18.59 13.56
C ASP A 93 12.15 -18.94 13.51
N TYR A 94 11.34 -17.98 13.09
CA TYR A 94 9.89 -18.12 12.94
C TYR A 94 9.44 -18.07 11.47
N VAL A 95 10.35 -18.28 10.51
CA VAL A 95 10.04 -18.17 9.07
C VAL A 95 8.93 -19.15 8.68
N ARG A 96 8.93 -20.38 9.24
CA ARG A 96 7.89 -21.38 8.96
C ARG A 96 6.52 -20.94 9.46
N GLN A 97 6.44 -20.43 10.69
CA GLN A 97 5.20 -19.92 11.28
C GLN A 97 4.68 -18.71 10.50
N ALA A 98 5.59 -17.79 10.13
CA ALA A 98 5.26 -16.61 9.35
C ALA A 98 4.63 -16.97 7.99
N LEU A 99 5.22 -17.94 7.28
CA LEU A 99 4.70 -18.45 6.00
C LEU A 99 3.38 -19.21 6.17
N ALA A 100 3.24 -20.03 7.22
CA ALA A 100 2.01 -20.76 7.50
C ALA A 100 0.83 -19.80 7.71
N HIS A 101 1.04 -18.74 8.50
CA HIS A 101 0.04 -17.70 8.71
C HIS A 101 -0.22 -16.86 7.44
N ARG A 102 0.82 -16.54 6.66
CA ARG A 102 0.65 -15.86 5.36
C ARG A 102 -0.27 -16.66 4.43
N VAL A 103 -0.03 -17.96 4.28
CA VAL A 103 -0.85 -18.86 3.44
C VAL A 103 -2.29 -18.92 3.96
N ALA A 104 -2.47 -19.12 5.28
CA ALA A 104 -3.79 -19.15 5.89
C ALA A 104 -4.57 -17.84 5.68
N SER A 105 -3.88 -16.69 5.79
CA SER A 105 -4.45 -15.38 5.53
C SER A 105 -4.89 -15.22 4.08
N ILE A 106 -4.03 -15.55 3.10
CA ILE A 106 -4.35 -15.46 1.67
C ILE A 106 -5.53 -16.37 1.30
N GLN A 107 -5.56 -17.61 1.79
CA GLN A 107 -6.67 -18.53 1.53
C GLN A 107 -8.01 -18.02 2.09
N ALA A 108 -8.00 -17.53 3.33
CA ALA A 108 -9.18 -16.97 3.96
C ALA A 108 -9.62 -15.66 3.27
N LEU A 109 -8.68 -14.81 2.85
CA LEU A 109 -8.95 -13.57 2.14
C LEU A 109 -9.54 -13.85 0.75
N ASN A 110 -8.97 -14.76 -0.03
CA ASN A 110 -9.49 -15.15 -1.34
C ASN A 110 -10.93 -15.69 -1.24
N SER A 111 -11.21 -16.48 -0.19
CA SER A 111 -12.56 -16.97 0.10
C SER A 111 -13.53 -15.84 0.45
N ALA A 112 -13.06 -14.78 1.14
CA ALA A 112 -13.86 -13.60 1.43
C ALA A 112 -14.09 -12.75 0.17
N LEU A 113 -13.06 -12.53 -0.64
CA LEU A 113 -13.10 -11.73 -1.87
C LEU A 113 -14.00 -12.33 -2.97
N SER A 114 -14.34 -13.62 -2.88
CA SER A 114 -15.30 -14.25 -3.80
C SER A 114 -16.74 -13.72 -3.62
N LYS A 115 -16.98 -12.86 -2.62
CA LYS A 115 -18.27 -12.23 -2.33
C LYS A 115 -18.05 -10.76 -1.98
N PRO A 116 -19.03 -9.86 -2.25
CA PRO A 116 -19.00 -8.50 -1.72
C PRO A 116 -18.84 -8.50 -0.19
N ALA A 117 -18.18 -7.47 0.35
CA ALA A 117 -18.07 -7.31 1.80
C ALA A 117 -19.47 -7.16 2.42
N GLY A 118 -19.74 -7.88 3.50
CA GLY A 118 -21.03 -7.84 4.20
C GLY A 118 -21.17 -6.62 5.13
N SER A 119 -20.09 -5.90 5.40
CA SER A 119 -20.07 -4.70 6.24
C SER A 119 -18.86 -3.82 5.95
N ALA A 120 -18.88 -2.56 6.41
CA ALA A 120 -17.74 -1.66 6.34
C ALA A 120 -16.52 -2.22 7.10
N SER A 121 -16.73 -2.77 8.30
CA SER A 121 -15.66 -3.39 9.09
C SER A 121 -15.00 -4.58 8.37
N GLU A 122 -15.77 -5.35 7.59
CA GLU A 122 -15.19 -6.42 6.78
C GLU A 122 -14.38 -5.86 5.59
N ALA A 123 -14.82 -4.78 4.97
CA ALA A 123 -14.07 -4.10 3.92
C ALA A 123 -12.73 -3.55 4.45
N ASP A 124 -12.76 -2.88 5.61
CA ASP A 124 -11.56 -2.37 6.29
C ASP A 124 -10.61 -3.52 6.64
N ALA A 125 -11.15 -4.62 7.18
CA ALA A 125 -10.35 -5.79 7.51
C ALA A 125 -9.71 -6.43 6.26
N ARG A 126 -10.42 -6.51 5.13
CA ARG A 126 -9.87 -7.03 3.86
C ARG A 126 -8.72 -6.15 3.36
N PHE A 127 -8.89 -4.83 3.41
CA PHE A 127 -7.83 -3.89 3.02
C PHE A 127 -6.60 -4.00 3.94
N ALA A 128 -6.81 -3.93 5.25
CA ALA A 128 -5.74 -4.06 6.25
C ALA A 128 -4.97 -5.37 6.07
N THR A 129 -5.67 -6.45 5.71
CA THR A 129 -5.06 -7.75 5.42
C THR A 129 -4.14 -7.70 4.21
N VAL A 130 -4.60 -7.18 3.07
CA VAL A 130 -3.74 -7.06 1.88
C VAL A 130 -2.56 -6.14 2.16
N PHE A 131 -2.79 -5.04 2.89
CA PHE A 131 -1.71 -4.12 3.28
C PHE A 131 -0.66 -4.81 4.16
N LEU A 132 -1.08 -5.63 5.12
CA LEU A 132 -0.16 -6.42 5.96
C LEU A 132 0.59 -7.48 5.15
N LEU A 133 -0.05 -8.12 4.18
CA LEU A 133 0.61 -9.07 3.27
C LEU A 133 1.63 -8.37 2.35
N TYR A 134 1.30 -7.17 1.86
CA TYR A 134 2.23 -6.28 1.17
C TYR A 134 3.43 -5.96 2.07
N HIS A 135 3.17 -5.47 3.29
CA HIS A 135 4.21 -5.07 4.23
C HIS A 135 5.10 -6.24 4.65
N GLN A 136 4.54 -7.42 4.88
CA GLN A 136 5.29 -8.63 5.18
C GLN A 136 6.28 -8.99 4.07
N SER A 137 5.96 -8.68 2.81
CA SER A 137 6.85 -8.93 1.67
C SER A 137 8.15 -8.14 1.77
N CYS A 138 8.16 -7.00 2.48
CA CYS A 138 9.37 -6.22 2.77
C CYS A 138 10.39 -6.97 3.66
N TYR A 139 9.98 -8.06 4.30
CA TYR A 139 10.81 -8.91 5.16
C TYR A 139 11.30 -10.19 4.46
N MET A 140 10.91 -10.40 3.19
CA MET A 140 11.10 -11.65 2.46
C MET A 140 12.17 -11.51 1.37
N PRO A 141 13.32 -12.21 1.48
CA PRO A 141 14.36 -12.22 0.44
C PRO A 141 13.87 -12.65 -0.95
N ASP A 142 12.83 -13.49 -1.01
CA ASP A 142 12.17 -13.97 -2.22
C ASP A 142 10.84 -13.25 -2.53
N GLY A 143 10.49 -12.23 -1.74
CA GLY A 143 9.18 -11.57 -1.78
C GLY A 143 9.03 -10.43 -2.80
N MET A 144 9.92 -10.29 -3.78
CA MET A 144 9.86 -9.18 -4.74
C MET A 144 8.54 -9.17 -5.54
N TYR A 145 8.13 -10.32 -6.07
CA TYR A 145 6.89 -10.44 -6.83
C TYR A 145 5.66 -10.30 -5.93
N ASP A 146 5.72 -10.86 -4.72
CA ASP A 146 4.71 -10.70 -3.68
C ASP A 146 4.48 -9.22 -3.34
N PHE A 147 5.56 -8.42 -3.22
CA PHE A 147 5.49 -6.99 -2.94
C PHE A 147 4.66 -6.26 -4.00
N ILE A 148 5.02 -6.39 -5.28
CA ILE A 148 4.33 -5.66 -6.37
C ILE A 148 2.91 -6.18 -6.59
N SER A 149 2.68 -7.49 -6.39
CA SER A 149 1.36 -8.12 -6.54
C SER A 149 0.41 -7.72 -5.42
N MET A 150 0.88 -7.69 -4.17
CA MET A 150 0.07 -7.29 -3.01
C MET A 150 -0.15 -5.78 -3.00
N LEU A 151 0.84 -4.98 -3.42
CA LEU A 151 0.65 -3.54 -3.66
C LEU A 151 -0.50 -3.31 -4.63
N ARG A 152 -0.52 -4.02 -5.77
CA ARG A 152 -1.65 -3.99 -6.70
C ARG A 152 -2.96 -4.49 -6.06
N GLY A 153 -2.89 -5.52 -5.23
CA GLY A 153 -4.02 -6.01 -4.45
C GLY A 153 -4.67 -4.94 -3.57
N CYS A 154 -3.88 -4.04 -2.94
CA CYS A 154 -4.42 -2.96 -2.12
C CYS A 154 -5.36 -2.05 -2.93
N TYR A 155 -5.00 -1.74 -4.17
CA TYR A 155 -5.82 -0.91 -5.06
C TYR A 155 -7.08 -1.63 -5.52
N LEU A 156 -6.97 -2.91 -5.86
CA LEU A 156 -8.13 -3.70 -6.27
C LEU A 156 -9.15 -3.87 -5.14
N VAL A 157 -8.70 -4.13 -3.92
CA VAL A 157 -9.61 -4.28 -2.76
C VAL A 157 -10.27 -2.95 -2.39
N ALA A 158 -9.53 -1.84 -2.52
CA ALA A 158 -10.12 -0.50 -2.35
C ALA A 158 -11.22 -0.23 -3.39
N ASP A 159 -10.99 -0.59 -4.66
CA ASP A 159 -11.96 -0.40 -5.76
C ASP A 159 -13.21 -1.31 -5.61
N ILE A 160 -13.01 -2.60 -5.31
CA ILE A 160 -14.08 -3.60 -5.13
C ILE A 160 -15.05 -3.23 -4.00
N SER A 161 -14.56 -2.54 -2.97
CA SER A 161 -15.38 -2.21 -1.81
C SER A 161 -16.47 -1.16 -2.12
N GLY A 162 -16.49 -0.57 -3.33
CA GLY A 162 -17.48 0.40 -3.76
C GLY A 162 -17.50 1.69 -2.93
N GLN A 163 -16.64 1.74 -1.91
CA GLN A 163 -16.22 2.96 -1.29
C GLN A 163 -15.27 3.59 -2.30
N THR A 164 -15.54 4.84 -2.67
CA THR A 164 -14.45 5.80 -2.76
C THR A 164 -13.87 5.89 -1.35
N TRP A 165 -13.17 4.84 -0.89
CA TRP A 165 -12.25 4.98 0.21
C TRP A 165 -11.13 5.79 -0.39
N SER A 166 -11.41 7.09 -0.39
CA SER A 166 -10.38 8.05 -0.40
C SER A 166 -9.69 7.81 0.93
N PRO A 167 -8.41 7.45 0.96
CA PRO A 167 -7.59 7.81 2.10
C PRO A 167 -7.51 9.36 2.17
N SER A 168 -8.56 10.13 1.86
CA SER A 168 -8.55 11.59 1.87
C SER A 168 -8.60 12.14 3.29
N LEU A 169 -9.05 11.36 4.27
CA LEU A 169 -8.84 11.69 5.68
C LEU A 169 -7.46 11.24 6.20
N GLU A 170 -6.80 10.29 5.54
CA GLU A 170 -5.66 9.57 6.14
C GLU A 170 -4.35 9.65 5.34
N LEU A 171 -4.37 9.68 4.01
CA LEU A 171 -3.28 10.11 3.13
C LEU A 171 -3.04 11.61 3.25
N GLN A 172 -4.08 12.43 3.47
CA GLN A 172 -3.89 13.84 3.83
C GLN A 172 -3.30 13.96 5.24
N SER A 173 -3.84 13.26 6.25
CA SER A 173 -3.23 13.23 7.59
C SER A 173 -1.80 12.70 7.55
N HIS A 174 -1.54 11.67 6.75
CA HIS A 174 -0.23 11.07 6.58
C HIS A 174 0.73 12.01 5.85
N GLN A 175 0.31 12.64 4.74
CA GLN A 175 1.12 13.63 4.03
C GLN A 175 1.37 14.89 4.87
N THR A 176 0.36 15.34 5.63
CA THR A 176 0.49 16.42 6.61
C THR A 176 1.43 16.01 7.72
N GLU A 177 1.38 14.78 8.21
CA GLU A 177 2.29 14.27 9.24
C GLU A 177 3.72 14.11 8.71
N VAL A 178 3.90 13.63 7.48
CA VAL A 178 5.18 13.62 6.75
C VAL A 178 5.71 15.05 6.69
N THR A 179 4.89 16.00 6.23
CA THR A 179 5.29 17.40 6.09
C THR A 179 5.63 18.04 7.44
N PHE A 180 4.82 17.77 8.46
CA PHE A 180 4.98 18.29 9.82
C PHE A 180 6.25 17.75 10.48
N ARG A 181 6.49 16.44 10.41
CA ARG A 181 7.68 15.80 10.99
C ARG A 181 8.97 16.20 10.29
N ASN A 182 8.89 16.59 9.02
CA ASN A 182 10.03 17.04 8.21
C ASN A 182 10.04 18.58 8.02
N ALA A 183 9.22 19.34 8.77
CA ALA A 183 9.10 20.79 8.58
C ALA A 183 10.40 21.56 8.84
N GLY A 184 11.30 21.03 9.68
CA GLY A 184 12.63 21.59 9.93
C GLY A 184 13.67 21.28 8.84
N ASP A 185 13.44 20.26 8.00
CA ASP A 185 14.31 19.89 6.87
C ASP A 185 13.96 20.67 5.58
N ASN A 186 12.87 21.45 5.58
CA ASN A 186 12.50 22.30 4.43
C ASN A 186 13.20 23.68 4.44
N ASP A 187 13.65 24.17 5.61
CA ASP A 187 14.34 25.46 5.72
C ASP A 187 15.86 25.34 5.44
N ASP A 188 16.44 24.19 5.73
CA ASP A 188 17.80 23.83 5.32
C ASP A 188 17.69 22.75 4.23
N ALA A 189 17.84 23.13 2.95
CA ALA A 189 17.79 22.21 1.81
C ALA A 189 18.85 21.09 1.93
N HIS A 190 18.56 20.07 2.73
CA HIS A 190 19.40 18.92 2.93
C HIS A 190 18.95 17.86 1.94
N THR A 191 19.80 17.64 0.94
CA THR A 191 19.53 16.67 -0.11
C THR A 191 19.57 15.27 0.49
N LEU A 192 18.54 14.45 0.23
CA LEU A 192 18.47 13.09 0.77
C LEU A 192 19.58 12.18 0.26
N LEU A 193 20.08 12.51 -0.93
CA LEU A 193 21.15 11.81 -1.61
C LEU A 193 22.29 12.79 -1.83
N ASP A 194 23.52 12.28 -1.71
CA ASP A 194 24.66 13.01 -2.22
C ASP A 194 24.49 13.22 -3.73
N ARG A 195 24.94 14.38 -4.22
CA ARG A 195 24.90 14.74 -5.63
C ARG A 195 25.46 13.64 -6.53
N THR A 196 26.56 12.99 -6.13
CA THR A 196 27.18 11.94 -6.95
C THR A 196 26.28 10.72 -7.11
N TYR A 197 25.46 10.39 -6.10
CA TYR A 197 24.51 9.29 -6.20
C TYR A 197 23.30 9.66 -7.07
N VAL A 198 22.81 10.89 -6.95
CA VAL A 198 21.74 11.39 -7.83
C VAL A 198 22.20 11.38 -9.29
N GLU A 199 23.37 11.93 -9.57
CA GLU A 199 23.95 11.96 -10.92
C GLU A 199 24.17 10.53 -11.45
N GLY A 200 24.75 9.64 -10.64
CA GLY A 200 24.93 8.24 -11.02
C GLY A 200 23.62 7.50 -11.30
N PHE A 201 22.57 7.74 -10.50
CA PHE A 201 21.24 7.19 -10.73
C PHE A 201 20.68 7.68 -12.07
N LEU A 202 20.73 8.99 -12.31
CA LEU A 202 20.21 9.59 -13.53
C LEU A 202 20.98 9.11 -14.76
N ASP A 203 22.29 8.97 -14.68
CA ASP A 203 23.13 8.41 -15.74
C ASP A 203 22.79 6.94 -16.03
N SER A 204 22.54 6.14 -14.98
CA SER A 204 22.09 4.76 -15.11
C SER A 204 20.74 4.69 -15.84
N MET A 205 19.76 5.49 -15.43
CA MET A 205 18.46 5.56 -16.06
C MET A 205 18.53 6.10 -17.49
N GLN A 206 19.40 7.06 -17.77
CA GLN A 206 19.58 7.60 -19.12
C GLN A 206 20.13 6.55 -20.07
N ARG A 207 21.04 5.69 -19.61
CA ARG A 207 21.52 4.53 -20.38
C ARG A 207 20.42 3.51 -20.62
N LEU A 208 19.50 3.31 -19.67
CA LEU A 208 18.37 2.39 -19.82
C LEU A 208 17.29 2.90 -20.78
N ALA A 209 17.16 4.22 -20.94
CA ALA A 209 16.09 4.86 -21.71
C ALA A 209 15.89 4.31 -23.14
N PRO A 210 16.93 4.02 -23.95
CA PRO A 210 16.77 3.46 -25.30
C PRO A 210 16.20 2.05 -25.33
N LEU A 211 16.25 1.32 -24.20
CA LEU A 211 15.70 -0.04 -24.09
C LEU A 211 14.23 -0.05 -23.69
N CYS A 212 13.71 1.05 -23.14
CA CYS A 212 12.30 1.20 -22.78
C CYS A 212 11.48 1.39 -24.06
N THR A 213 10.92 0.29 -24.57
CA THR A 213 10.19 0.28 -25.86
C THR A 213 8.68 0.16 -25.67
N THR A 214 8.24 -0.45 -24.56
CA THR A 214 6.82 -0.53 -24.25
C THR A 214 6.31 0.75 -23.63
N THR A 215 4.99 0.99 -23.75
CA THR A 215 4.37 2.19 -23.17
C THR A 215 4.51 2.18 -21.64
N GLU A 216 4.46 1.01 -21.04
CA GLU A 216 4.56 0.77 -19.60
C GLU A 216 5.98 1.08 -19.12
N GLU A 217 7.01 0.53 -19.78
CA GLU A 217 8.42 0.82 -19.47
C GLU A 217 8.72 2.32 -19.52
N VAL A 218 8.24 3.03 -20.55
CA VAL A 218 8.44 4.48 -20.68
C VAL A 218 7.75 5.26 -19.56
N LYS A 219 6.52 4.88 -19.17
CA LYS A 219 5.81 5.48 -18.04
C LYS A 219 6.59 5.28 -16.73
N TYR A 220 7.04 4.05 -16.46
CA TYR A 220 7.81 3.71 -15.26
C TYR A 220 9.14 4.44 -15.20
N HIS A 221 9.89 4.40 -16.31
CA HIS A 221 11.17 5.09 -16.44
C HIS A 221 11.05 6.59 -16.11
N THR A 222 10.05 7.24 -16.70
CA THR A 222 9.78 8.67 -16.48
C THR A 222 9.42 8.95 -15.01
N ALA A 223 8.55 8.13 -14.42
CA ALA A 223 8.12 8.30 -13.03
C ALA A 223 9.30 8.13 -12.05
N ILE A 224 10.17 7.14 -12.28
CA ILE A 224 11.36 6.90 -11.45
C ILE A 224 12.32 8.09 -11.52
N ILE A 225 12.59 8.62 -12.73
CA ILE A 225 13.45 9.81 -12.90
C ILE A 225 12.89 11.01 -12.14
N ASN A 226 11.57 11.24 -12.20
CA ASN A 226 10.93 12.35 -11.50
C ASN A 226 11.08 12.21 -9.98
N ALA A 227 10.89 11.01 -9.44
CA ALA A 227 11.08 10.73 -8.02
C ALA A 227 12.51 11.04 -7.55
N VAL A 228 13.53 10.63 -8.31
CA VAL A 228 14.94 10.91 -7.97
C VAL A 228 15.28 12.40 -8.04
N LYS A 229 14.79 13.10 -9.07
CA LYS A 229 14.97 14.56 -9.18
C LYS A 229 14.33 15.29 -7.99
N ARG A 230 13.20 14.80 -7.46
CA ARG A 230 12.59 15.34 -6.25
C ARG A 230 13.34 14.96 -4.97
N ALA A 231 13.86 13.73 -4.88
CA ALA A 231 14.71 13.28 -3.76
C ALA A 231 15.96 14.13 -3.57
N ALA A 232 16.51 14.67 -4.66
CA ALA A 232 17.62 15.61 -4.61
C ALA A 232 17.27 16.99 -4.02
N LEU A 233 15.98 17.31 -3.86
CA LEU A 233 15.51 18.64 -3.47
C LEU A 233 14.78 18.64 -2.12
N SER A 234 13.86 17.69 -1.92
CA SER A 234 13.04 17.60 -0.71
C SER A 234 12.60 16.16 -0.46
N ALA A 235 12.76 15.71 0.78
CA ALA A 235 12.30 14.41 1.24
C ALA A 235 10.79 14.22 1.07
N VAL A 236 10.04 15.29 1.36
CA VAL A 236 8.58 15.31 1.30
C VAL A 236 8.09 15.24 -0.15
N ASP A 237 8.71 16.00 -1.05
CA ASP A 237 8.36 15.96 -2.47
C ASP A 237 8.70 14.60 -3.11
N ALA A 238 9.85 14.04 -2.76
CA ALA A 238 10.25 12.70 -3.22
C ALA A 238 9.27 11.63 -2.79
N TYR A 239 8.76 11.75 -1.56
CA TYR A 239 7.74 10.85 -1.03
C TYR A 239 6.41 10.94 -1.79
N ILE A 240 6.00 12.16 -2.16
CA ILE A 240 4.79 12.37 -2.97
C ILE A 240 4.97 11.69 -4.34
N GLU A 241 6.11 11.88 -5.01
CA GLU A 241 6.39 11.23 -6.30
C GLU A 241 6.47 9.70 -6.17
N LEU A 242 7.02 9.18 -5.07
CA LEU A 242 7.02 7.75 -4.77
C LEU A 242 5.59 7.20 -4.63
N GLY A 243 4.67 7.97 -4.03
CA GLY A 243 3.25 7.67 -4.04
C GLY A 243 2.68 7.53 -5.47
N GLY A 244 3.13 8.38 -6.40
CA GLY A 244 2.81 8.27 -7.83
C GLY A 244 3.28 6.96 -8.46
N LEU A 245 4.47 6.49 -8.11
CA LEU A 245 4.99 5.17 -8.54
C LEU A 245 4.15 4.02 -8.01
N TYR A 246 3.72 4.09 -6.75
CA TYR A 246 2.80 3.09 -6.19
C TYR A 246 1.44 3.08 -6.87
N ILE A 247 0.90 4.25 -7.25
CA ILE A 247 -0.34 4.34 -8.03
C ILE A 247 -0.17 3.71 -9.40
N LEU A 248 0.98 3.91 -10.06
CA LEU A 248 1.26 3.33 -11.37
C LEU A 248 1.25 1.78 -11.33
N LEU A 249 1.88 1.18 -10.32
CA LEU A 249 1.82 -0.28 -10.07
C LEU A 249 0.42 -0.74 -9.67
N GLY A 250 -0.21 0.03 -8.78
CA GLY A 250 -1.49 -0.27 -8.17
C GLY A 250 -2.65 -0.35 -9.16
N SER A 251 -2.69 0.65 -10.04
CA SER A 251 -3.78 0.88 -11.00
C SER A 251 -3.58 0.16 -12.34
N ALA A 252 -2.46 -0.55 -12.53
CA ALA A 252 -2.20 -1.28 -13.76
C ALA A 252 -3.28 -2.34 -14.03
N SER A 253 -3.74 -2.43 -15.29
CA SER A 253 -4.60 -3.53 -15.71
C SER A 253 -3.89 -4.89 -15.51
N ALA A 254 -4.67 -5.97 -15.50
CA ALA A 254 -4.09 -7.31 -15.31
C ALA A 254 -3.04 -7.64 -16.39
N SER A 255 -3.30 -7.25 -17.64
CA SER A 255 -2.37 -7.45 -18.75
C SER A 255 -1.11 -6.59 -18.64
N GLU A 256 -1.26 -5.29 -18.33
CA GLU A 256 -0.11 -4.38 -18.16
C GLU A 256 0.79 -4.85 -17.02
N PHE A 257 0.20 -5.23 -15.89
CA PHE A 257 0.94 -5.74 -14.74
C PHE A 257 1.69 -7.04 -15.09
N HIS A 258 1.02 -8.00 -15.75
CA HIS A 258 1.65 -9.27 -16.08
C HIS A 258 2.83 -9.09 -17.03
N VAL A 259 2.71 -8.25 -18.06
CA VAL A 259 3.79 -7.97 -19.02
C VAL A 259 4.96 -7.22 -18.36
N PHE A 260 4.67 -6.26 -17.48
CA PHE A 260 5.72 -5.49 -16.81
C PHE A 260 6.46 -6.32 -15.75
N ALA A 261 5.72 -7.10 -14.96
CA ALA A 261 6.26 -7.90 -13.86
C ALA A 261 6.88 -9.24 -14.31
N ASP A 262 6.78 -9.60 -15.60
CA ASP A 262 7.33 -10.84 -16.13
C ASP A 262 8.86 -10.89 -15.90
N PRO A 263 9.40 -11.98 -15.31
CA PRO A 263 10.84 -12.15 -15.13
C PRO A 263 11.65 -12.13 -16.46
N SER A 264 11.01 -12.49 -17.57
CA SER A 264 11.59 -12.40 -18.92
C SER A 264 11.57 -10.98 -19.49
N ASN A 265 10.80 -10.06 -18.93
CA ASN A 265 10.89 -8.64 -19.26
C ASN A 265 12.09 -8.02 -18.53
N HIS A 266 13.28 -8.20 -19.10
CA HIS A 266 14.53 -7.74 -18.51
C HIS A 266 14.61 -6.22 -18.32
N VAL A 267 13.96 -5.43 -19.17
CA VAL A 267 13.86 -3.97 -19.00
C VAL A 267 12.96 -3.64 -17.81
N GLY A 268 11.82 -4.32 -17.67
CA GLY A 268 10.96 -4.25 -16.48
C GLY A 268 11.71 -4.59 -15.19
N GLN A 269 12.49 -5.67 -15.19
CA GLN A 269 13.33 -6.05 -14.03
C GLN A 269 14.38 -4.97 -13.70
N LEU A 270 15.04 -4.38 -14.70
CA LEU A 270 15.97 -3.28 -14.51
C LEU A 270 15.28 -2.04 -13.90
N LEU A 271 14.07 -1.71 -14.35
CA LEU A 271 13.27 -0.61 -13.79
C LEU A 271 12.85 -0.91 -12.34
N LEU A 272 12.46 -2.14 -12.04
CA LEU A 272 12.14 -2.59 -10.68
C LEU A 272 13.35 -2.48 -9.74
N ALA A 273 14.56 -2.84 -10.19
CA ALA A 273 15.77 -2.68 -9.40
C ALA A 273 15.99 -1.21 -9.00
N HIS A 274 15.86 -0.27 -9.94
CA HIS A 274 15.98 1.17 -9.66
C HIS A 274 14.86 1.67 -8.73
N PHE A 275 13.62 1.21 -8.96
CA PHE A 275 12.47 1.54 -8.12
C PHE A 275 12.67 1.13 -6.66
N PHE A 276 13.11 -0.10 -6.38
CA PHE A 276 13.29 -0.54 -5.00
C PHE A 276 14.41 0.21 -4.27
N LEU A 277 15.47 0.60 -5.00
CA LEU A 277 16.54 1.41 -4.43
C LEU A 277 16.05 2.79 -4.02
N ILE A 278 15.34 3.52 -4.91
CA ILE A 278 14.80 4.84 -4.56
C ILE A 278 13.71 4.76 -3.50
N GLU A 279 12.87 3.71 -3.54
CA GLU A 279 11.84 3.46 -2.52
C GLU A 279 12.48 3.37 -1.13
N CYS A 280 13.52 2.57 -0.97
CA CYS A 280 14.23 2.42 0.30
C CYS A 280 14.84 3.74 0.79
N VAL A 281 15.53 4.46 -0.10
CA VAL A 281 16.14 5.78 0.19
C VAL A 281 15.10 6.76 0.72
N VAL A 282 14.01 6.96 -0.04
CA VAL A 282 12.98 7.95 0.27
C VAL A 282 12.24 7.57 1.54
N GLN A 283 11.87 6.30 1.70
CA GLN A 283 11.17 5.82 2.89
C GLN A 283 12.01 5.95 4.14
N ALA A 284 13.28 5.54 4.11
CA ALA A 284 14.13 5.66 5.28
C ALA A 284 14.39 7.12 5.69
N SER A 285 14.44 8.01 4.72
CA SER A 285 14.60 9.44 4.96
C SER A 285 13.38 10.03 5.67
N VAL A 286 12.19 9.76 5.14
CA VAL A 286 10.92 10.29 5.66
C VAL A 286 10.49 9.64 6.97
N LEU A 287 10.78 8.34 7.13
CA LEU A 287 10.40 7.55 8.30
C LEU A 287 11.49 7.52 9.39
N LYS A 288 12.62 8.23 9.21
CA LYS A 288 13.72 8.34 10.18
C LYS A 288 13.28 8.64 11.62
N PRO A 289 12.24 9.47 11.88
CA PRO A 289 11.73 9.71 13.23
C PRO A 289 11.05 8.51 13.89
N ILE A 290 10.71 7.46 13.12
CA ILE A 290 9.97 6.27 13.55
C ILE A 290 10.90 5.07 13.41
N LYS A 291 11.95 5.07 14.24
CA LYS A 291 12.95 4.01 14.29
C LYS A 291 12.29 2.65 14.48
N GLY A 292 12.67 1.66 13.66
CA GLY A 292 12.45 0.23 13.93
C GLY A 292 11.30 -0.45 13.20
N SER A 293 10.51 0.25 12.38
CA SER A 293 9.26 -0.28 11.81
C SER A 293 9.45 -1.27 10.64
N THR A 294 10.60 -1.24 9.96
CA THR A 294 10.94 -2.16 8.87
C THR A 294 12.39 -2.64 8.98
N PRO A 295 12.69 -3.53 9.94
CA PRO A 295 14.05 -4.04 10.13
C PRO A 295 14.55 -4.71 8.85
N ARG A 296 15.85 -4.57 8.56
CA ARG A 296 16.53 -5.28 7.47
C ARG A 296 15.96 -5.00 6.07
N ARG A 297 15.17 -3.94 5.87
CA ARG A 297 14.61 -3.57 4.56
C ARG A 297 15.70 -3.39 3.49
N TRP A 298 16.83 -2.79 3.85
CA TRP A 298 18.01 -2.62 2.99
C TRP A 298 18.56 -3.97 2.51
N ASP A 299 18.69 -4.92 3.42
CA ASP A 299 19.19 -6.26 3.14
C ASP A 299 18.30 -6.98 2.12
N VAL A 300 16.98 -6.91 2.35
CA VAL A 300 15.98 -7.51 1.45
C VAL A 300 16.02 -6.87 0.07
N THR A 301 16.08 -5.54 -0.04
CA THR A 301 16.21 -4.86 -1.34
C THR A 301 17.49 -5.22 -2.06
N ALA A 302 18.63 -5.25 -1.34
CA ALA A 302 19.89 -5.62 -1.94
C ALA A 302 19.87 -7.06 -2.47
N ILE A 303 19.17 -7.97 -1.78
CA ILE A 303 18.95 -9.34 -2.28
C ILE A 303 18.09 -9.32 -3.54
N TRP A 304 16.99 -8.56 -3.59
CA TRP A 304 16.16 -8.46 -4.79
C TRP A 304 16.94 -7.95 -6.01
N VAL A 305 17.76 -6.91 -5.84
CA VAL A 305 18.63 -6.38 -6.89
C VAL A 305 19.64 -7.43 -7.35
N LYS A 306 20.25 -8.19 -6.42
CA LYS A 306 21.17 -9.29 -6.74
C LYS A 306 20.49 -10.41 -7.52
N VAL A 307 19.27 -10.80 -7.14
CA VAL A 307 18.49 -11.82 -7.86
C VAL A 307 18.20 -11.35 -9.28
N ILE A 308 17.76 -10.11 -9.47
CA ILE A 308 17.58 -9.52 -10.81
C ILE A 308 18.89 -9.65 -11.61
N ALA A 309 20.01 -9.17 -11.07
CA ALA A 309 21.31 -9.23 -11.73
C ALA A 309 21.73 -10.64 -12.17
N GLN A 310 21.43 -11.66 -11.36
CA GLN A 310 21.74 -13.07 -11.66
C GLN A 310 20.90 -13.64 -12.80
N THR A 311 19.68 -13.12 -12.99
CA THR A 311 18.75 -13.58 -14.02
C THR A 311 18.90 -12.89 -15.37
N LEU A 312 19.65 -11.77 -15.43
CA LEU A 312 19.81 -10.99 -16.65
C LEU A 312 20.76 -11.66 -17.67
N PRO A 313 20.38 -11.69 -18.97
CA PRO A 313 21.29 -12.04 -20.06
C PRO A 313 22.50 -11.10 -20.13
N VAL A 314 23.55 -11.55 -20.82
CA VAL A 314 24.85 -10.85 -20.87
C VAL A 314 24.71 -9.43 -21.40
N GLU A 315 23.87 -9.24 -22.40
CA GLU A 315 23.56 -7.97 -23.04
C GLU A 315 22.92 -6.93 -22.11
N TYR A 316 22.29 -7.34 -21.01
CA TYR A 316 21.66 -6.42 -20.05
C TYR A 316 22.54 -6.11 -18.83
N ARG A 317 23.69 -6.80 -18.66
CA ARG A 317 24.52 -6.70 -17.45
C ARG A 317 25.14 -5.33 -17.23
N GLU A 318 25.37 -4.55 -18.29
CA GLU A 318 25.91 -3.20 -18.14
C GLU A 318 24.93 -2.21 -17.49
N TYR A 319 23.62 -2.48 -17.61
CA TYR A 319 22.55 -1.61 -17.11
C TYR A 319 22.20 -1.88 -15.65
N ILE A 320 22.51 -3.06 -15.11
CA ILE A 320 22.31 -3.40 -13.69
C ILE A 320 23.52 -3.02 -12.81
N ARG A 321 24.64 -2.59 -13.41
CA ARG A 321 25.88 -2.31 -12.68
C ARG A 321 25.71 -1.26 -11.59
N TRP A 322 25.10 -0.12 -11.91
CA TRP A 322 24.90 0.94 -10.92
C TRP A 322 23.95 0.49 -9.78
N PRO A 323 22.79 -0.14 -10.06
CA PRO A 323 21.98 -0.74 -9.00
C PRO A 323 22.73 -1.72 -8.10
N MET A 324 23.60 -2.56 -8.68
CA MET A 324 24.42 -3.52 -7.92
C MET A 324 25.44 -2.83 -7.02
N ASP A 325 26.15 -1.82 -7.54
CA ASP A 325 27.13 -1.07 -6.77
C ASP A 325 26.47 -0.40 -5.53
N VAL A 326 25.26 0.17 -5.71
CA VAL A 326 24.48 0.75 -4.60
C VAL A 326 23.96 -0.30 -3.64
N ALA A 327 23.46 -1.44 -4.15
CA ALA A 327 22.99 -2.55 -3.31
C ALA A 327 24.14 -3.15 -2.47
N GLU A 328 25.36 -3.19 -2.99
CA GLU A 328 26.53 -3.61 -2.23
C GLU A 328 26.91 -2.58 -1.16
N MET A 329 26.88 -1.29 -1.49
CA MET A 329 27.10 -0.22 -0.51
C MET A 329 26.08 -0.26 0.64
N MET A 330 24.80 -0.47 0.33
CA MET A 330 23.71 -0.64 1.31
C MET A 330 23.96 -1.73 2.34
N LEU A 331 24.74 -2.76 1.99
CA LEU A 331 25.05 -3.90 2.87
C LEU A 331 26.31 -3.67 3.70
N LEU A 332 27.16 -2.71 3.31
CA LEU A 332 28.45 -2.46 3.94
C LEU A 332 28.41 -1.32 4.95
N ASP A 333 27.51 -0.37 4.78
CA ASP A 333 27.44 0.85 5.60
C ASP A 333 25.98 1.18 5.93
N ASP A 334 25.62 1.16 7.22
CA ASP A 334 24.28 1.53 7.71
C ASP A 334 24.06 3.06 7.69
N GLU A 335 25.11 3.88 7.51
CA GLU A 335 25.07 5.36 7.52
C GLU A 335 25.08 5.99 6.10
N TRP A 336 25.10 5.19 5.04
CA TRP A 336 25.35 5.60 3.65
C TRP A 336 24.40 6.69 3.08
N LEU A 337 23.23 6.89 3.68
CA LEU A 337 22.23 7.90 3.29
C LEU A 337 22.47 9.30 3.88
N LEU A 338 23.45 9.49 4.75
CA LEU A 338 23.60 10.74 5.48
C LEU A 338 24.94 11.44 5.22
N PRO A 339 25.14 12.12 4.08
CA PRO A 339 26.11 13.20 4.03
C PRO A 339 25.52 14.38 4.82
N LYS A 340 26.00 14.61 6.04
CA LYS A 340 25.73 15.87 6.74
C LYS A 340 26.38 17.02 5.95
N GLY A 341 25.58 17.96 5.47
CA GLY A 341 26.04 19.32 5.18
C GLY A 341 26.59 19.61 3.78
N THR A 342 26.31 18.79 2.76
CA THR A 342 26.68 19.14 1.39
C THR A 342 25.68 20.13 0.80
N GLN A 343 26.09 21.40 0.67
CA GLN A 343 25.32 22.40 -0.07
C GLN A 343 25.34 22.02 -1.56
N MET A 344 24.20 21.60 -2.12
CA MET A 344 24.09 21.32 -3.54
C MET A 344 23.83 22.60 -4.34
N ASP A 345 24.71 22.92 -5.29
CA ASP A 345 24.40 23.85 -6.38
C ASP A 345 23.37 23.20 -7.30
N ILE A 346 22.09 23.53 -7.08
CA ILE A 346 20.96 23.03 -7.89
C ILE A 346 21.11 23.57 -9.33
N PRO A 347 21.18 22.69 -10.35
CA PRO A 347 21.19 23.11 -11.76
C PRO A 347 19.98 23.99 -12.13
N GLU A 348 20.15 24.99 -13.01
CA GLU A 348 19.07 25.93 -13.39
C GLU A 348 17.86 25.25 -14.05
N ASP A 349 18.08 24.16 -14.78
CA ASP A 349 17.03 23.31 -15.34
C ASP A 349 16.19 22.62 -14.24
N TRP A 350 16.78 22.37 -13.06
CA TRP A 350 16.09 21.79 -11.90
C TRP A 350 15.37 22.88 -11.10
N LYS A 351 15.92 24.11 -11.05
CA LYS A 351 15.21 25.28 -10.50
C LYS A 351 13.95 25.62 -11.29
N THR A 352 13.98 25.39 -12.60
CA THR A 352 12.79 25.52 -13.45
C THR A 352 11.69 24.52 -13.06
N LEU A 353 12.05 23.31 -12.57
CA LEU A 353 11.11 22.33 -12.01
C LEU A 353 10.55 22.72 -10.62
N LEU A 354 11.25 23.54 -9.84
CA LEU A 354 10.74 24.16 -8.61
C LEU A 354 9.69 25.25 -8.95
N LEU A 355 9.98 26.09 -9.95
CA LEU A 355 9.09 27.17 -10.41
C LEU A 355 7.86 26.67 -11.18
N LEU A 356 8.00 25.57 -11.93
CA LEU A 356 6.88 24.97 -12.67
C LEU A 356 5.94 24.17 -11.76
N ASN A 357 6.38 23.64 -10.62
CA ASN A 357 5.56 22.79 -9.75
C ASN A 357 4.93 23.48 -8.54
N SER A 358 5.32 24.70 -8.17
CA SER A 358 4.48 25.53 -7.29
C SER A 358 3.12 25.88 -7.93
N HIS A 359 3.03 25.79 -9.26
CA HIS A 359 1.82 26.04 -10.04
C HIS A 359 1.22 24.80 -10.74
N ARG A 360 1.82 23.60 -10.64
CA ARG A 360 1.36 22.37 -11.32
C ARG A 360 0.78 21.26 -10.44
N CYS A 361 0.41 21.55 -9.19
CA CYS A 361 -0.57 20.73 -8.44
C CYS A 361 -2.01 20.82 -9.01
N SER A 362 -2.20 21.23 -10.27
CA SER A 362 -3.49 21.26 -10.97
C SER A 362 -3.72 20.01 -11.84
N GLY A 363 -2.66 19.29 -12.25
CA GLY A 363 -2.76 18.11 -13.12
C GLY A 363 -3.40 16.89 -12.46
N LEU A 364 -3.03 16.57 -11.22
CA LEU A 364 -3.64 15.46 -10.45
C LEU A 364 -5.08 15.76 -10.05
N ARG A 365 -5.41 17.03 -9.78
CA ARG A 365 -6.80 17.49 -9.61
C ARG A 365 -7.61 17.38 -10.91
N HIS A 366 -6.99 17.63 -12.05
CA HIS A 366 -7.65 17.49 -13.36
C HIS A 366 -7.86 16.02 -13.75
N GLN A 367 -6.88 15.13 -13.48
CA GLN A 367 -7.07 13.69 -13.64
C GLN A 367 -8.14 13.14 -12.71
N TRP A 368 -8.16 13.56 -11.44
CA TRP A 368 -9.23 13.22 -10.50
C TRP A 368 -10.60 13.72 -10.99
N LYS A 369 -10.67 14.95 -11.48
CA LYS A 369 -11.88 15.54 -12.06
C LYS A 369 -12.35 14.78 -13.31
N LEU A 370 -11.43 14.41 -14.20
CA LEU A 370 -11.74 13.65 -15.42
C LEU A 370 -12.22 12.23 -15.10
N MET A 371 -11.65 11.60 -14.06
CA MET A 371 -12.13 10.30 -13.57
C MET A 371 -13.49 10.41 -12.87
N THR A 372 -13.74 11.52 -12.16
CA THR A 372 -15.03 11.82 -11.52
C THR A 372 -16.12 12.11 -12.57
N GLU A 373 -15.84 12.94 -13.58
CA GLU A 373 -16.75 13.25 -14.70
C GLU A 373 -17.08 11.99 -15.54
N LYS A 374 -16.11 11.09 -15.70
CA LYS A 374 -16.29 9.80 -16.40
C LYS A 374 -17.09 8.79 -15.57
N ALA A 375 -17.04 8.89 -14.25
CA ALA A 375 -17.88 8.12 -13.32
C ALA A 375 -19.32 8.67 -13.24
N GLU A 376 -19.50 9.98 -13.26
CA GLU A 376 -20.80 10.66 -13.36
C GLU A 376 -21.52 10.35 -14.67
N GLY A 377 -20.80 10.40 -15.81
CA GLY A 377 -21.36 10.04 -17.12
C GLY A 377 -21.75 8.56 -17.25
N ARG A 378 -21.29 7.71 -16.33
CA ARG A 378 -21.66 6.30 -16.21
C ARG A 378 -22.72 6.05 -15.13
N GLY A 379 -23.24 7.11 -14.50
CA GLY A 379 -24.25 7.01 -13.43
C GLY A 379 -23.74 6.38 -12.13
N LEU A 380 -22.43 6.31 -11.94
CA LEU A 380 -21.80 5.66 -10.77
C LEU A 380 -21.71 6.59 -9.55
N ILE A 381 -21.94 7.89 -9.75
CA ILE A 381 -21.95 8.93 -8.70
C ILE A 381 -23.09 9.91 -9.00
N THR A 382 -23.94 10.20 -8.02
CA THR A 382 -24.98 11.26 -8.09
C THR A 382 -24.81 12.22 -6.93
N HIS A 383 -24.83 13.53 -7.22
CA HIS A 383 -24.49 14.60 -6.27
C HIS A 383 -25.60 15.02 -5.30
N ASP A 384 -26.75 14.36 -5.32
CA ASP A 384 -27.83 14.65 -4.38
C ASP A 384 -28.27 13.36 -3.70
N GLY A 385 -28.49 13.43 -2.38
CA GLY A 385 -28.80 12.31 -1.49
C GLY A 385 -30.14 11.61 -1.73
N SER A 386 -30.54 11.41 -2.98
CA SER A 386 -31.66 10.58 -3.40
C SER A 386 -31.15 9.20 -3.81
N LYS A 387 -31.78 8.15 -3.25
CA LYS A 387 -31.41 6.74 -3.47
C LYS A 387 -31.31 6.39 -4.97
N PRO A 388 -30.35 5.51 -5.36
CA PRO A 388 -30.25 5.03 -6.72
C PRO A 388 -31.51 4.25 -7.10
N ASN A 389 -32.08 4.57 -8.26
CA ASN A 389 -33.21 3.82 -8.80
C ASN A 389 -32.66 2.52 -9.41
N ILE A 390 -32.63 1.45 -8.60
CA ILE A 390 -32.27 0.09 -9.02
C ILE A 390 -33.38 -0.46 -9.92
N ALA A 391 -33.45 0.05 -11.15
CA ALA A 391 -34.39 -0.43 -12.15
C ALA A 391 -33.76 -0.51 -13.56
N ILE A 392 -32.58 0.06 -13.80
CA ILE A 392 -31.96 0.10 -15.14
C ILE A 392 -30.78 -0.89 -15.29
N ALA A 393 -30.23 -1.42 -14.19
CA ALA A 393 -29.16 -2.43 -14.26
C ALA A 393 -29.67 -3.88 -14.51
N ARG A 394 -31.00 -4.08 -14.62
CA ARG A 394 -31.61 -5.39 -14.90
C ARG A 394 -32.02 -5.60 -16.37
N SER A 395 -31.81 -4.63 -17.27
CA SER A 395 -32.17 -4.80 -18.69
C SER A 395 -31.01 -5.12 -19.64
N GLU A 396 -29.74 -5.05 -19.21
CA GLU A 396 -28.60 -5.41 -20.07
C GLU A 396 -27.97 -6.78 -19.74
N HIS A 397 -28.48 -7.49 -18.73
CA HIS A 397 -28.13 -8.88 -18.44
C HIS A 397 -29.12 -9.90 -19.06
N SER A 398 -30.00 -9.46 -19.96
CA SER A 398 -30.99 -10.33 -20.62
C SER A 398 -30.70 -10.59 -22.11
N GLU A 399 -29.61 -10.10 -22.71
CA GLU A 399 -29.35 -10.27 -24.16
C GLU A 399 -28.02 -10.98 -24.52
N ALA A 400 -27.38 -11.70 -23.61
CA ALA A 400 -26.21 -12.51 -23.97
C ALA A 400 -26.17 -13.92 -23.35
N VAL A 401 -27.33 -14.45 -22.94
CA VAL A 401 -27.54 -15.87 -22.65
C VAL A 401 -28.77 -16.34 -23.42
N ASP A 402 -28.67 -16.35 -24.75
CA ASP A 402 -29.56 -17.12 -25.62
C ASP A 402 -28.85 -17.38 -26.96
N CYS A 403 -27.81 -18.20 -26.89
CA CYS A 403 -27.23 -18.93 -28.02
C CYS A 403 -26.80 -20.32 -27.53
N MET A 404 -27.77 -21.11 -27.06
CA MET A 404 -27.70 -22.57 -27.13
C MET A 404 -29.06 -23.10 -27.57
N ASP A 405 -29.17 -23.42 -28.87
CA ASP A 405 -30.19 -24.34 -29.36
C ASP A 405 -29.66 -25.78 -29.20
N PRO A 406 -30.46 -26.71 -28.64
CA PRO A 406 -30.06 -28.00 -28.15
C PRO A 406 -30.42 -29.10 -29.15
N THR A 407 -29.46 -29.61 -29.95
CA THR A 407 -29.70 -30.86 -30.69
C THR A 407 -28.49 -31.68 -31.11
N LEU A 408 -27.30 -31.54 -30.51
CA LEU A 408 -26.18 -32.45 -30.82
C LEU A 408 -25.44 -32.92 -29.57
N LEU A 409 -26.10 -33.88 -28.91
CA LEU A 409 -25.51 -34.93 -28.09
C LEU A 409 -24.61 -35.84 -28.96
N LEU A 410 -23.37 -36.06 -28.53
CA LEU A 410 -22.78 -37.39 -28.30
C LEU A 410 -21.51 -37.28 -27.45
#